data_AF-A0A7V8BV43-F1
#
_entry.id   AF-A0A7V8BV43-F1
#
_cell.length_a   1.000
_cell.length_b   1.000
_cell.length_c   1.000
_cell.angle_alpha   90.00
_cell.angle_beta   90.00
_cell.angle_gamma   90.00
#
_symmetry.space_group_name_H-M   'P 1'
#
loop_
_entity.id
_entity.type
_entity.pdbx_description
1 polymer ?
#
loop_
_entity_poly.entity_id
_entity_poly.type
_entity_poly.pdbx_seq_one_letter_code
_entity_poly.pdbx_strand_id
1 'polypeptide(L)' 'MPNNLTPKKTRRNQELRQQYANGESIPDLAKVFGISEQRVHQILRGRRK' A
#
# COMPACT_ATOMS: atom_id res chain seq x y z
N MET A 1 18.62 -4.74 -12.37
CA MET A 1 18.54 -4.86 -10.90
C MET A 1 17.18 -4.34 -10.43
N PRO A 2 16.28 -5.12 -9.80
CA PRO A 2 15.03 -4.57 -9.31
C PRO A 2 15.32 -3.78 -8.03
N ASN A 3 15.22 -2.47 -8.16
CA ASN A 3 15.57 -1.50 -7.14
C ASN A 3 14.45 -1.36 -6.09
N ASN A 4 14.86 -1.02 -4.86
CA ASN A 4 14.15 -0.07 -3.99
C ASN A 4 13.23 -0.60 -2.84
N LEU A 5 13.74 -1.50 -2.01
CA LEU A 5 13.26 -1.76 -0.63
C LEU A 5 13.72 -0.63 0.31
N THR A 6 13.20 0.57 0.10
CA THR A 6 13.44 1.73 0.98
C THR A 6 12.53 1.63 2.22
N PRO A 7 13.06 1.70 3.46
CA PRO A 7 12.31 1.46 4.70
C PRO A 7 11.08 2.36 4.89
N LYS A 8 11.09 3.55 4.27
CA LYS A 8 9.96 4.50 4.26
C LYS A 8 8.70 3.92 3.57
N LYS A 9 8.87 3.02 2.59
CA LYS A 9 7.75 2.33 1.92
C LYS A 9 7.10 1.31 2.84
N THR A 10 7.85 0.71 3.77
CA THR A 10 7.34 -0.33 4.66
C THR A 10 6.33 0.23 5.65
N ARG A 11 6.63 1.40 6.26
CA ARG A 11 5.71 2.05 7.22
C ARG A 11 4.41 2.50 6.56
N ARG A 12 4.49 3.23 5.43
CA ARG A 12 3.29 3.66 4.69
C ARG A 12 2.42 2.48 4.26
N ASN A 13 3.03 1.37 3.85
CA ASN A 13 2.30 0.16 3.47
C ASN A 13 1.61 -0.52 4.67
N GLN A 14 2.19 -0.43 5.86
CA GLN A 14 1.56 -0.91 7.10
C GLN A 14 0.38 -0.02 7.48
N GLU A 15 0.54 1.30 7.43
CA GLU A 15 -0.54 2.27 7.69
C GLU A 15 -1.71 2.06 6.71
N LEU A 16 -1.41 1.86 5.41
CA LEU A 16 -2.43 1.53 4.41
C LEU A 16 -3.20 0.24 4.74
N ARG A 17 -2.50 -0.81 5.21
CA ARG A 17 -3.13 -2.08 5.58
C ARG A 17 -4.01 -1.93 6.82
N GLN A 18 -3.60 -1.11 7.79
CA GLN A 18 -4.39 -0.80 8.98
C GLN A 18 -5.67 -0.05 8.61
N GLN A 19 -5.56 0.98 7.77
CA GLN A 19 -6.72 1.73 7.29
C GLN A 19 -7.68 0.86 6.48
N TYR A 20 -7.17 0.00 5.59
CA TYR A 20 -8.01 -0.98 4.90
C TYR A 20 -8.71 -1.94 5.87
N ALA A 21 -8.02 -2.39 6.92
CA ALA A 21 -8.62 -3.25 7.95
C ALA A 21 -9.70 -2.54 8.78
N ASN A 22 -9.65 -1.21 8.89
CA ASN A 22 -10.71 -0.40 9.49
C ASN A 22 -11.95 -0.22 8.59
N GLY A 23 -11.94 -0.78 7.37
CA GLY A 23 -13.05 -0.72 6.42
C GLY A 23 -12.94 0.40 5.39
N GLU A 24 -11.78 1.06 5.29
CA GLU A 24 -11.56 2.14 4.32
C GLU A 24 -11.41 1.57 2.91
N SER A 25 -12.05 2.23 1.93
CA SER A 25 -12.09 1.73 0.55
C SER A 25 -10.77 1.96 -0.19
N ILE A 26 -10.40 1.01 -1.05
CA ILE A 26 -9.21 1.09 -1.92
C ILE A 26 -9.09 2.43 -2.69
N PRO A 27 -10.14 2.97 -3.34
CA PRO A 27 -10.07 4.26 -4.02
C PRO A 27 -9.78 5.44 -3.06
N ASP A 28 -10.30 5.41 -1.83
CA ASP A 28 -10.02 6.45 -0.85
C ASP A 28 -8.59 6.36 -0.34
N LEU A 29 -8.10 5.15 -0.07
CA LEU A 29 -6.69 4.91 0.28
C LEU A 29 -5.74 5.36 -0.83
N ALA A 30 -6.08 5.12 -2.10
CA ALA A 30 -5.29 5.58 -3.23
C ALA A 30 -5.14 7.12 -3.21
N LYS A 31 -6.24 7.84 -2.96
CA LYS A 31 -6.24 9.30 -2.84
C LYS A 31 -5.47 9.80 -1.63
N VAL A 32 -5.73 9.24 -0.45
CA VAL A 32 -5.09 9.62 0.84
C VAL A 32 -3.58 9.41 0.78
N PHE A 33 -3.13 8.29 0.22
CA PHE A 33 -1.70 7.97 0.14
C PHE A 33 -1.02 8.47 -1.13
N GLY A 34 -1.76 9.09 -2.05
CA GLY A 34 -1.25 9.61 -3.32
C GLY A 34 -0.63 8.52 -4.21
N ILE A 35 -1.21 7.33 -4.23
CA ILE A 35 -0.73 6.19 -5.02
C ILE A 35 -1.84 5.63 -5.89
N SER A 36 -1.47 4.91 -6.96
CA SER A 36 -2.47 4.26 -7.82
C SER A 36 -3.19 3.13 -7.11
N GLU A 37 -4.45 2.90 -7.47
CA GLU A 37 -5.24 1.76 -6.95
C GLU A 37 -4.55 0.42 -7.22
N GLN A 38 -3.92 0.26 -8.39
CA GLN A 38 -3.07 -0.90 -8.68
C GLN A 38 -1.95 -1.09 -7.65
N ARG A 39 -1.33 0.02 -7.19
CA ARG A 39 -0.30 -0.03 -6.15
C ARG A 39 -0.91 -0.43 -4.81
N VAL A 40 -2.09 0.08 -4.46
CA VAL A 40 -2.84 -0.34 -3.27
C VAL A 40 -3.11 -1.85 -3.30
N HIS A 41 -3.66 -2.36 -4.41
CA HIS A 41 -3.88 -3.80 -4.61
C HIS A 41 -2.59 -4.61 -4.49
N GLN A 42 -1.47 -4.13 -5.02
CA GLN A 42 -0.18 -4.81 -4.91
C GLN A 42 0.34 -4.86 -3.47
N ILE A 43 0.12 -3.79 -2.70
CA ILE A 43 0.46 -3.72 -1.27
C ILE A 43 -0.41 -4.67 -0.44
N LEU A 44 -1.70 -4.75 -0.74
CA LEU A 44 -2.67 -5.64 -0.08
C LEU A 44 -2.41 -7.12 -0.42
N ARG A 45 -2.19 -7.45 -1.70
CA ARG A 45 -1.94 -8.85 -2.14
C ARG A 45 -0.67 -9.46 -1.56
N GLY A 46 0.27 -8.65 -1.06
CA GLY A 46 1.37 -9.12 -0.24
C GLY A 46 2.25 -10.22 -0.86
N ARG A 47 2.32 -10.34 -2.20
CA ARG A 47 3.20 -11.31 -2.85
C ARG A 47 4.66 -10.86 -2.71
N ARG A 48 5.28 -11.27 -1.61
CA ARG A 48 6.71 -11.56 -1.58
C ARG A 48 6.88 -12.85 -2.38
N LYS A 49 7.59 -12.79 -3.50
CA LYS A 49 8.19 -13.97 -4.12
C LYS A 49 9.54 -14.19 -3.45
#